data_AF-A0A7V3WEP7-F1
#
_entry.id   AF-A0A7V3WEP7-F1
#
_cell.length_a   1.000
_cell.length_b   1.000
_cell.length_c   1.000
_cell.angle_alpha   90.00
_cell.angle_beta   90.00
_cell.angle_gamma   90.00
#
_symmetry.space_group_name_H-M   'P 1'
#
loop_
_entity.id
_entity.type
_entity.pdbx_description
1 polymer ?
#
loop_
_entity_poly.entity_id
_entity_poly.type
_entity_poly.pdbx_seq_one_letter_code
_entity_poly.pdbx_strand_id
1 'polypeptide(L)'
;MNITLHFNPQTGAWNGLTAGGYPLAVAPTGEVWANASPQAFPQSNEWRLLSVERRGNITRVTRQAGNWWTQQTFAVDGSRIRRDVLLRWNGNEPVRIAGVLLRTPVLRVSDNPEDYYLIPGEFPIVRHRFGRLKAGRVLQETGWTRGEYGIALVHSPQRKLSVVAGYVFRMDQARVGVEEAQNGVVLRHGFETLLKLQKGGEVTVGTQVIEIISGDEERLCDALARFSDTLDNGPPADLPERLKGGSLYELHPWG
;
A
#
# COMPACT_ATOMS: atom_id res chain seq x y z
N MET A 1 -15.22 -10.21 9.96
CA MET A 1 -14.94 -8.93 10.64
C MET A 1 -15.35 -7.81 9.70
N ASN A 2 -16.08 -6.80 10.19
CA ASN A 2 -16.57 -5.71 9.34
C ASN A 2 -15.49 -4.63 9.20
N ILE A 3 -15.25 -4.20 7.96
CA ILE A 3 -14.33 -3.11 7.60
C ILE A 3 -15.13 -1.91 7.13
N THR A 4 -14.71 -0.72 7.53
CA THR A 4 -15.26 0.55 7.04
C THR A 4 -14.13 1.49 6.69
N LEU A 5 -14.18 2.04 5.48
CA LEU A 5 -13.23 3.04 4.96
C LEU A 5 -13.86 4.42 5.05
N HIS A 6 -13.08 5.39 5.53
CA HIS A 6 -13.50 6.78 5.65
C HIS A 6 -12.71 7.65 4.69
N PHE A 7 -13.40 8.61 4.08
CA PHE A 7 -12.83 9.52 3.10
C PHE A 7 -13.14 10.95 3.50
N ASN A 8 -12.16 11.84 3.32
CA ASN A 8 -12.36 13.26 3.53
C ASN A 8 -13.43 13.78 2.55
N PRO A 9 -14.48 14.47 3.02
CA PRO A 9 -15.59 14.88 2.16
C PRO A 9 -15.25 16.04 1.20
N GLN A 10 -14.15 16.76 1.42
CA GLN A 10 -13.70 17.85 0.55
C GLN A 10 -12.69 17.38 -0.50
N THR A 11 -11.69 16.59 -0.07
CA THR A 11 -10.56 16.19 -0.92
C THR A 11 -10.72 14.77 -1.46
N GLY A 12 -11.54 13.93 -0.84
CA GLY A 12 -11.66 12.51 -1.16
C GLY A 12 -10.50 11.66 -0.66
N ALA A 13 -9.59 12.23 0.13
CA ALA A 13 -8.46 11.49 0.69
C ALA A 13 -8.95 10.34 1.58
N TRP A 14 -8.38 9.15 1.42
CA TRP A 14 -8.57 8.03 2.35
C TRP A 14 -7.93 8.39 3.69
N ASN A 15 -8.74 8.65 4.71
CA ASN A 15 -8.29 9.19 5.99
C ASN A 15 -8.66 8.34 7.20
N GLY A 16 -9.43 7.25 7.00
CA GLY A 16 -9.83 6.39 8.10
C GLY A 16 -10.03 4.94 7.69
N LEU A 17 -9.79 4.05 8.64
CA LEU A 17 -10.01 2.61 8.58
C LEU A 17 -10.55 2.18 9.93
N THR A 18 -11.73 1.56 9.93
CA THR A 18 -12.31 0.91 11.11
C THR A 18 -12.45 -0.58 10.81
N ALA A 19 -12.02 -1.44 11.73
CA ALA A 19 -12.21 -2.88 11.60
C ALA A 19 -12.67 -3.48 12.94
N GLY A 20 -13.73 -4.29 12.93
CA GLY A 20 -14.24 -4.93 14.15
C GLY A 20 -14.68 -3.93 15.24
N GLY A 21 -15.08 -2.71 14.86
CA GLY A 21 -15.44 -1.63 15.78
C GLY A 21 -14.27 -0.76 16.24
N TYR A 22 -13.02 -1.08 15.87
CA TYR A 22 -11.84 -0.33 16.27
C TYR A 22 -11.38 0.63 15.17
N PRO A 23 -11.17 1.93 15.47
CA PRO A 23 -10.46 2.81 14.56
C PRO A 23 -8.99 2.39 14.52
N LEU A 24 -8.51 2.01 13.33
CA LEU A 24 -7.14 1.58 13.08
C LEU A 24 -6.30 2.66 12.39
N ALA A 25 -6.92 3.74 11.92
CA ALA A 25 -6.23 4.89 11.32
C ALA A 25 -6.45 6.15 12.14
N VAL A 26 -5.38 6.90 12.40
CA VAL A 26 -5.38 8.06 13.30
C VAL A 26 -5.05 9.39 12.62
N ALA A 27 -4.51 9.36 11.40
CA ALA A 27 -4.26 10.56 10.61
C ALA A 27 -4.24 10.27 9.10
N PRO A 28 -4.65 11.23 8.25
CA PRO A 28 -4.53 11.12 6.81
C PRO A 28 -3.08 11.19 6.34
N THR A 29 -2.83 10.80 5.10
CA THR A 29 -1.55 10.95 4.41
C THR A 29 -1.76 11.42 2.96
N GLY A 30 -0.69 11.72 2.23
CA GLY A 30 -0.74 11.71 0.77
C GLY A 30 -0.78 10.27 0.27
N GLU A 31 -1.97 9.66 0.25
CA GLU A 31 -2.16 8.23 -0.04
C GLU A 31 -1.64 7.77 -1.40
N VAL A 32 -1.49 8.71 -2.34
CA VAL A 32 -0.91 8.51 -3.67
C VAL A 32 0.01 9.68 -3.94
N TRP A 33 1.24 9.39 -4.37
CA TRP A 33 2.19 10.38 -4.84
C TRP A 33 2.87 9.86 -6.11
N ALA A 34 3.16 10.73 -7.09
CA ALA A 34 3.92 10.36 -8.27
C ALA A 34 5.15 11.26 -8.43
N ASN A 35 6.28 10.65 -8.82
CA ASN A 35 7.45 11.38 -9.27
C ASN A 35 7.21 11.85 -10.71
N ALA A 36 6.60 13.02 -10.86
CA ALA A 36 6.19 13.55 -12.16
C ALA A 36 7.01 14.77 -12.59
N SER A 37 7.28 14.87 -13.89
CA SER A 37 7.98 16.01 -14.51
C SER A 37 7.53 16.27 -15.95
N PRO A 38 7.59 17.52 -16.45
CA PRO A 38 8.01 18.73 -15.74
C PRO A 38 6.94 19.29 -14.79
N GLN A 39 5.69 18.87 -14.91
CA GLN A 39 4.63 19.24 -13.98
C GLN A 39 4.66 18.32 -12.76
N ALA A 40 4.86 18.92 -11.58
CA ALA A 40 4.85 18.20 -10.31
C ALA A 40 3.49 17.53 -10.05
N PHE A 41 3.52 16.45 -9.28
CA PHE A 41 2.30 15.84 -8.78
C PHE A 41 1.72 16.71 -7.64
N PRO A 42 0.39 16.91 -7.59
CA PRO A 42 -0.22 17.83 -6.64
C PRO A 42 -0.08 17.35 -5.19
N GLN A 43 0.10 18.28 -4.27
CA GLN A 43 0.08 18.05 -2.83
C GLN A 43 -1.31 17.63 -2.36
N SER A 44 -1.39 16.97 -1.21
CA SER A 44 -2.65 16.39 -0.70
C SER A 44 -3.79 17.38 -0.55
N ASN A 45 -3.49 18.65 -0.25
CA ASN A 45 -4.48 19.73 -0.07
C ASN A 45 -4.94 20.38 -1.39
N GLU A 46 -4.31 20.09 -2.51
CA GLU A 46 -4.69 20.61 -3.83
C GLU A 46 -5.79 19.77 -4.49
N TRP A 47 -6.01 18.55 -3.99
CA TRP A 47 -7.01 17.63 -4.51
C TRP A 47 -8.42 18.02 -4.09
N ARG A 48 -9.33 18.04 -5.07
CA ARG A 48 -10.76 18.19 -4.87
C ARG A 48 -11.47 16.88 -5.16
N LEU A 49 -12.40 16.50 -4.27
CA LEU A 49 -13.31 15.38 -4.51
C LEU A 49 -14.26 15.72 -5.66
N LEU A 50 -14.38 14.79 -6.62
CA LEU A 50 -15.39 14.85 -7.67
C LEU A 50 -16.57 13.91 -7.37
N SER A 51 -16.29 12.67 -6.97
CA SER A 51 -17.35 11.71 -6.62
C SER A 51 -16.86 10.61 -5.66
N VAL A 52 -17.79 10.11 -4.85
CA VAL A 52 -17.68 8.86 -4.10
C VAL A 52 -18.84 7.97 -4.50
N GLU A 53 -18.58 6.91 -5.25
CA GLU A 53 -19.58 5.96 -5.68
C GLU A 53 -19.45 4.68 -4.87
N ARG A 54 -20.54 4.23 -4.24
CA ARG A 54 -20.58 2.99 -3.48
C ARG A 54 -21.55 2.02 -4.14
N ARG A 55 -21.07 0.82 -4.47
CA ARG A 55 -21.87 -0.27 -5.04
C ARG A 55 -21.46 -1.59 -4.39
N GLY A 56 -22.34 -2.15 -3.58
CA GLY A 56 -22.04 -3.34 -2.79
C GLY A 56 -20.79 -3.12 -1.93
N ASN A 57 -19.79 -3.97 -2.13
CA ASN A 57 -18.51 -3.91 -1.43
C ASN A 57 -17.43 -3.05 -2.11
N ILE A 58 -17.77 -2.38 -3.21
CA ILE A 58 -16.85 -1.54 -3.98
C ILE A 58 -17.14 -0.07 -3.71
N THR A 59 -16.09 0.68 -3.37
CA THR A 59 -16.10 2.15 -3.29
C THR A 59 -15.13 2.72 -4.31
N ARG A 60 -15.60 3.64 -5.16
CA ARG A 60 -14.78 4.39 -6.11
C ARG A 60 -14.71 5.84 -5.68
N VAL A 61 -13.50 6.36 -5.57
CA VAL A 61 -13.25 7.75 -5.18
C VAL A 61 -12.51 8.45 -6.30
N THR A 62 -13.14 9.48 -6.86
CA THR A 62 -12.63 10.24 -8.00
C THR A 62 -12.24 11.63 -7.55
N ARG A 63 -11.03 12.06 -7.90
CA ARG A 63 -10.49 13.37 -7.51
C ARG A 63 -9.79 14.06 -8.67
N GLN A 64 -9.65 15.38 -8.56
CA GLN A 64 -8.94 16.20 -9.51
C GLN A 64 -8.12 17.30 -8.82
N ALA A 65 -6.96 17.60 -9.38
CA ALA A 65 -6.10 18.72 -9.00
C ALA A 65 -5.41 19.26 -10.28
N GLY A 66 -5.84 20.43 -10.74
CA GLY A 66 -5.43 20.98 -12.02
C GLY A 66 -5.70 20.00 -13.18
N ASN A 67 -4.63 19.64 -13.90
CA ASN A 67 -4.67 18.70 -15.02
C ASN A 67 -4.59 17.22 -14.60
N TRP A 68 -4.35 16.95 -13.32
CA TRP A 68 -4.31 15.59 -12.80
C TRP A 68 -5.69 15.12 -12.39
N TRP A 69 -6.01 13.90 -12.78
CA TRP A 69 -7.20 13.19 -12.34
C TRP A 69 -6.78 11.84 -11.77
N THR A 70 -7.45 11.39 -10.70
CA THR A 70 -7.21 10.08 -10.11
C THR A 70 -8.52 9.43 -9.73
N GLN A 71 -8.57 8.11 -9.90
CA GLN A 71 -9.61 7.26 -9.36
C GLN A 71 -8.96 6.15 -8.53
N GLN A 72 -9.40 6.05 -7.29
CA GLN A 72 -9.07 4.92 -6.42
C GLN A 72 -10.29 4.03 -6.30
N THR A 73 -10.11 2.74 -6.55
CA THR A 73 -11.15 1.73 -6.37
C THR A 73 -10.77 0.86 -5.19
N PHE A 74 -11.65 0.79 -4.20
CA PHE A 74 -11.52 -0.06 -3.02
C PHE A 74 -12.57 -1.16 -3.09
N ALA A 75 -12.16 -2.41 -3.11
CA ALA A 75 -13.04 -3.56 -2.96
C ALA A 75 -12.78 -4.21 -1.59
N VAL A 76 -13.80 -4.30 -0.76
CA VAL A 76 -13.71 -4.90 0.57
C VAL A 76 -14.31 -6.30 0.53
N ASP A 77 -13.55 -7.33 0.90
CA ASP A 77 -14.06 -8.69 0.98
C ASP A 77 -13.63 -9.32 2.31
N GLY A 78 -14.61 -9.51 3.21
CA GLY A 78 -14.35 -9.93 4.59
C GLY A 78 -13.37 -8.99 5.30
N SER A 79 -12.17 -9.51 5.61
CA SER A 79 -11.07 -8.78 6.26
C SER A 79 -10.09 -8.14 5.29
N ARG A 80 -10.32 -8.23 3.98
CA ARG A 80 -9.40 -7.79 2.94
C ARG A 80 -9.91 -6.53 2.24
N ILE A 81 -8.99 -5.65 1.88
CA ILE A 81 -9.20 -4.45 1.09
C ILE A 81 -8.26 -4.56 -0.10
N ARG A 82 -8.82 -4.55 -1.30
CA ARG A 82 -8.07 -4.44 -2.54
C ARG A 82 -8.21 -3.01 -3.06
N ARG A 83 -7.09 -2.32 -3.25
CA ARG A 83 -7.00 -0.92 -3.66
C ARG A 83 -6.28 -0.79 -4.99
N ASP A 84 -7.00 -0.36 -6.01
CA ASP A 84 -6.46 -0.04 -7.33
C ASP A 84 -6.42 1.47 -7.54
N VAL A 85 -5.37 1.96 -8.20
CA VAL A 85 -5.20 3.39 -8.51
C VAL A 85 -4.99 3.61 -10.00
N LEU A 86 -5.85 4.44 -10.58
CA LEU A 86 -5.76 4.95 -11.93
C LEU A 86 -5.36 6.43 -11.86
N LEU A 87 -4.32 6.80 -12.60
CA LEU A 87 -3.90 8.19 -12.80
C LEU A 87 -4.16 8.57 -14.25
N ARG A 88 -4.67 9.78 -14.47
CA ARG A 88 -4.86 10.37 -15.79
C ARG A 88 -4.29 11.76 -15.85
N TRP A 89 -3.64 12.08 -16.96
CA TRP A 89 -3.15 13.41 -17.27
C TRP A 89 -4.02 14.08 -18.35
N ASN A 90 -4.59 15.24 -18.05
CA ASN A 90 -5.46 16.01 -18.96
C ASN A 90 -4.80 17.27 -19.54
N GLY A 91 -3.54 17.53 -19.20
CA GLY A 91 -2.81 18.70 -19.71
C GLY A 91 -2.41 18.53 -21.16
N ASN A 92 -2.23 19.65 -21.87
CA ASN A 92 -1.86 19.62 -23.29
C ASN A 92 -0.39 19.21 -23.50
N GLU A 93 0.51 19.58 -22.57
CA GLU A 93 1.91 19.17 -22.62
C GLU A 93 2.10 17.79 -21.97
N PRO A 94 2.92 16.88 -22.53
CA PRO A 94 3.12 15.56 -21.96
C PRO A 94 3.81 15.59 -20.60
N VAL A 95 3.46 14.66 -19.73
CA VAL A 95 4.12 14.47 -18.42
C VAL A 95 4.81 13.12 -18.34
N ARG A 96 5.97 13.06 -17.71
CA ARG A 96 6.72 11.85 -17.42
C ARG A 96 6.48 11.44 -15.97
N ILE A 97 6.25 10.16 -15.73
CA ILE A 97 6.14 9.57 -14.40
C ILE A 97 7.30 8.60 -14.23
N ALA A 98 8.20 8.89 -13.28
CA ALA A 98 9.37 8.10 -12.93
C ALA A 98 9.11 7.11 -11.77
N GLY A 99 7.94 7.22 -11.14
CA GLY A 99 7.52 6.29 -10.10
C GLY A 99 6.26 6.77 -9.40
N VAL A 100 5.61 5.86 -8.70
CA VAL A 100 4.41 6.14 -7.91
C VAL A 100 4.52 5.49 -6.55
N LEU A 101 4.00 6.15 -5.52
CA LEU A 101 4.00 5.70 -4.15
C LEU A 101 2.57 5.61 -3.65
N LEU A 102 2.20 4.43 -3.16
CA LEU A 102 0.94 4.15 -2.48
C LEU A 102 1.18 4.08 -0.99
N ARG A 103 0.41 4.85 -0.22
CA ARG A 103 0.50 4.97 1.23
C ARG A 103 -0.85 4.68 1.87
N THR A 104 -0.84 4.01 3.01
CA THR A 104 -2.02 3.95 3.90
C THR A 104 -2.19 5.27 4.66
N PRO A 105 -3.32 5.50 5.32
CA PRO A 105 -3.39 6.40 6.46
C PRO A 105 -2.34 5.99 7.53
N VAL A 106 -2.09 6.86 8.50
CA VAL A 106 -1.30 6.51 9.68
C VAL A 106 -2.07 5.46 10.47
N LEU A 107 -1.55 4.24 10.50
CA LEU A 107 -2.12 3.11 11.21
C LEU A 107 -1.67 3.09 12.66
N ARG A 108 -2.62 2.92 13.55
CA ARG A 108 -2.42 2.68 14.98
C ARG A 108 -3.36 1.58 15.42
N VAL A 109 -2.81 0.39 15.64
CA VAL A 109 -3.64 -0.78 15.99
C VAL A 109 -4.12 -0.67 17.43
N SER A 110 -3.30 -0.18 18.36
CA SER A 110 -3.68 0.16 19.73
C SER A 110 -2.84 1.33 20.30
N ASP A 111 -3.12 1.71 21.55
CA ASP A 111 -2.31 2.72 22.27
C ASP A 111 -1.07 2.12 22.96
N ASN A 112 -0.81 0.82 22.79
CA ASN A 112 0.27 0.12 23.47
C ASN A 112 1.64 0.46 22.85
N PRO A 113 2.64 0.89 23.64
CA PRO A 113 3.99 1.14 23.12
C PRO A 113 4.71 -0.12 22.61
N GLU A 114 4.23 -1.31 22.97
CA GLU A 114 4.76 -2.61 22.53
C GLU A 114 4.15 -3.10 21.21
N ASP A 115 3.14 -2.40 20.67
CA ASP A 115 2.75 -2.58 19.27
C ASP A 115 3.98 -2.37 18.39
N TYR A 116 4.06 -3.10 17.28
CA TYR A 116 5.24 -3.06 16.43
C TYR A 116 4.87 -3.14 14.96
N TYR A 117 5.82 -2.75 14.11
CA TYR A 117 5.76 -3.03 12.69
C TYR A 117 6.95 -3.90 12.26
N LEU A 118 6.76 -4.57 11.14
CA LEU A 118 7.76 -5.41 10.48
C LEU A 118 7.73 -5.18 8.98
N ILE A 119 8.89 -5.27 8.36
CA ILE A 119 9.06 -5.51 6.92
C ILE A 119 9.72 -6.89 6.84
N PRO A 120 8.99 -7.97 6.53
CA PRO A 120 9.56 -9.33 6.53
C PRO A 120 10.76 -9.52 5.59
N GLY A 121 10.87 -8.70 4.53
CA GLY A 121 12.05 -8.66 3.66
C GLY A 121 13.27 -7.92 4.22
N GLU A 122 13.17 -7.25 5.38
CA GLU A 122 14.33 -6.72 6.08
C GLU A 122 15.11 -7.90 6.72
N PHE A 123 16.40 -8.04 6.40
CA PHE A 123 17.26 -9.06 7.01
C PHE A 123 18.39 -8.46 7.85
N PRO A 124 18.54 -8.86 9.13
CA PRO A 124 17.63 -9.72 9.88
C PRO A 124 16.27 -9.04 10.11
N ILE A 125 15.21 -9.83 10.32
CA ILE A 125 13.87 -9.28 10.59
C ILE A 125 13.89 -8.60 11.97
N VAL A 126 13.64 -7.29 12.01
CA VAL A 126 13.66 -6.49 13.24
C VAL A 126 12.27 -5.98 13.58
N ARG A 127 11.80 -6.26 14.81
CA ARG A 127 10.59 -5.64 15.38
C ARG A 127 10.86 -4.19 15.78
N HIS A 128 10.21 -3.27 15.08
CA HIS A 128 10.28 -1.84 15.39
C HIS A 128 9.06 -1.45 16.23
N ARG A 129 9.28 -1.20 17.53
CA ARG A 129 8.23 -0.92 18.51
C ARG A 129 7.71 0.52 18.44
N PHE A 130 6.43 0.69 18.72
CA PHE A 130 5.73 1.97 18.69
C PHE A 130 6.29 2.97 19.72
N GLY A 131 6.72 2.48 20.89
CA GLY A 131 7.39 3.31 21.90
C GLY A 131 8.75 3.89 21.49
N ARG A 132 9.25 3.56 20.29
CA ARG A 132 10.56 4.01 19.77
C ARG A 132 10.47 4.67 18.40
N LEU A 133 9.26 5.01 17.93
CA LEU A 133 9.06 5.66 16.64
C LEU A 133 9.75 7.02 16.59
N LYS A 134 10.30 7.34 15.42
CA LYS A 134 10.91 8.61 15.08
C LYS A 134 10.16 9.20 13.89
N ALA A 135 9.25 10.12 14.15
CA ALA A 135 8.41 10.73 13.11
C ALA A 135 9.25 11.21 11.91
N GLY A 136 8.87 10.81 10.70
CA GLY A 136 9.56 11.13 9.46
C GLY A 136 10.64 10.11 9.04
N ARG A 137 10.99 9.16 9.91
CA ARG A 137 11.85 8.04 9.53
C ARG A 137 11.14 7.15 8.53
N VAL A 138 11.84 6.77 7.48
CA VAL A 138 11.36 5.80 6.48
C VAL A 138 12.30 4.61 6.49
N LEU A 139 11.74 3.42 6.75
CA LEU A 139 12.41 2.15 6.54
C LEU A 139 11.90 1.52 5.26
N GLN A 140 12.81 0.91 4.52
CA GLN A 140 12.52 0.20 3.28
C GLN A 140 13.19 -1.16 3.34
N GLU A 141 12.59 -2.14 2.68
CA GLU A 141 13.22 -3.43 2.44
C GLU A 141 14.60 -3.25 1.78
N THR A 142 15.61 -3.92 2.32
CA THR A 142 16.96 -3.97 1.76
C THR A 142 17.09 -5.16 0.80
N GLY A 143 17.12 -4.93 -0.51
CA GLY A 143 17.27 -6.01 -1.49
C GLY A 143 16.77 -5.64 -2.89
N TRP A 144 17.14 -6.43 -3.90
CA TRP A 144 16.59 -6.32 -5.25
C TRP A 144 15.18 -6.90 -5.26
N THR A 145 14.19 -6.08 -5.56
CA THR A 145 12.77 -6.37 -5.35
C THR A 145 12.18 -7.28 -6.43
N ARG A 146 12.65 -8.53 -6.42
CA ARG A 146 11.89 -9.72 -6.88
C ARG A 146 11.50 -10.60 -5.69
N GLY A 147 11.51 -10.04 -4.48
CA GLY A 147 11.09 -10.73 -3.28
C GLY A 147 9.62 -11.10 -3.41
N GLU A 148 9.34 -12.40 -3.43
CA GLU A 148 8.04 -13.06 -3.53
C GLU A 148 7.04 -12.67 -2.42
N TYR A 149 7.33 -11.65 -1.59
CA TYR A 149 6.59 -11.34 -0.36
C TYR A 149 6.60 -9.84 -0.03
N GLY A 150 6.54 -8.93 -1.02
CA GLY A 150 6.52 -7.47 -0.83
C GLY A 150 5.41 -6.98 0.12
N ILE A 151 5.67 -7.11 1.43
CA ILE A 151 4.72 -7.00 2.52
C ILE A 151 5.30 -6.11 3.61
N ALA A 152 4.46 -5.26 4.19
CA ALA A 152 4.72 -4.61 5.46
C ALA A 152 3.53 -4.84 6.39
N LEU A 153 3.77 -4.95 7.68
CA LEU A 153 2.69 -5.19 8.65
C LEU A 153 2.86 -4.38 9.93
N VAL A 154 1.74 -4.17 10.60
CA VAL A 154 1.63 -3.68 11.98
C VAL A 154 0.93 -4.74 12.80
N HIS A 155 1.41 -5.03 14.00
CA HIS A 155 0.80 -5.97 14.93
C HIS A 155 0.66 -5.36 16.32
N SER A 156 -0.48 -5.64 16.97
CA SER A 156 -0.70 -5.39 18.39
C SER A 156 -0.81 -6.70 19.15
N PRO A 157 0.19 -7.04 19.99
CA PRO A 157 0.11 -8.20 20.86
C PRO A 157 -1.07 -8.13 21.84
N GLN A 158 -1.35 -6.94 22.36
CA GLN A 158 -2.43 -6.73 23.32
C GLN A 158 -3.81 -6.90 22.67
N ARG A 159 -4.01 -6.35 21.47
CA ARG A 159 -5.30 -6.49 20.77
C ARG A 159 -5.42 -7.78 19.97
N LYS A 160 -4.33 -8.55 19.82
CA LYS A 160 -4.28 -9.73 18.95
C LYS A 160 -4.82 -9.39 17.56
N LEU A 161 -4.25 -8.35 16.97
CA LEU A 161 -4.72 -7.80 15.70
C LEU A 161 -3.53 -7.32 14.88
N SER A 162 -3.55 -7.63 13.58
CA SER A 162 -2.56 -7.16 12.62
C SER A 162 -3.22 -6.47 11.46
N VAL A 163 -2.52 -5.48 10.89
CA VAL A 163 -2.81 -4.95 9.55
C VAL A 163 -1.61 -5.27 8.69
N VAL A 164 -1.82 -6.09 7.67
CA VAL A 164 -0.81 -6.49 6.70
C VAL A 164 -1.15 -5.81 5.39
N ALA A 165 -0.15 -5.25 4.70
CA ALA A 165 -0.31 -4.72 3.37
C ALA A 165 0.76 -5.32 2.46
N GLY A 166 0.33 -5.76 1.29
CA GLY A 166 1.19 -6.23 0.21
C GLY A 166 0.71 -5.69 -1.12
N TYR A 167 1.30 -6.19 -2.20
CA TYR A 167 1.03 -5.68 -3.53
C TYR A 167 1.04 -6.79 -4.58
N VAL A 168 0.13 -6.68 -5.56
CA VAL A 168 0.09 -7.57 -6.72
C VAL A 168 1.00 -7.02 -7.81
N PHE A 169 2.10 -7.72 -8.10
CA PHE A 169 3.09 -7.31 -9.11
C PHE A 169 2.47 -7.29 -10.51
N ARG A 170 2.44 -6.09 -11.12
CA ARG A 170 2.08 -5.91 -12.54
C ARG A 170 3.18 -5.21 -13.36
N MET A 171 4.24 -4.76 -12.70
CA MET A 171 5.31 -3.92 -13.24
C MET A 171 6.64 -4.33 -12.57
N ASP A 172 7.75 -4.09 -13.27
CA ASP A 172 9.06 -4.73 -13.02
C ASP A 172 9.68 -4.53 -11.62
N GLN A 173 9.31 -3.47 -10.88
CA GLN A 173 9.91 -3.14 -9.58
C GLN A 173 8.91 -2.47 -8.63
N ALA A 174 8.80 -3.03 -7.42
CA ALA A 174 8.14 -2.39 -6.29
C ALA A 174 9.17 -2.06 -5.20
N ARG A 175 8.86 -1.16 -4.26
CA ARG A 175 9.64 -0.95 -3.04
C ARG A 175 8.70 -0.94 -1.86
N VAL A 176 8.92 -1.84 -0.91
CA VAL A 176 8.09 -1.89 0.30
C VAL A 176 8.77 -1.16 1.43
N GLY A 177 7.97 -0.44 2.22
CA GLY A 177 8.49 0.29 3.35
C GLY A 177 7.45 0.68 4.37
N VAL A 178 7.95 1.20 5.48
CA VAL A 178 7.16 1.76 6.57
C VAL A 178 7.69 3.16 6.85
N GLU A 179 6.79 4.12 6.93
CA GLU A 179 7.12 5.46 7.42
C GLU A 179 6.56 5.65 8.83
N GLU A 180 7.43 6.03 9.75
CA GLU A 180 7.09 6.28 11.14
C GLU A 180 6.43 7.67 11.27
N ALA A 181 5.28 7.72 11.93
CA ALA A 181 4.58 8.94 12.30
C ALA A 181 4.57 9.10 13.82
N GLN A 182 4.06 10.23 14.32
CA GLN A 182 4.07 10.52 15.77
C GLN A 182 3.38 9.43 16.62
N ASN A 183 2.25 8.88 16.14
CA ASN A 183 1.40 7.96 16.90
C ASN A 183 1.05 6.69 16.10
N GLY A 184 1.91 6.26 15.19
CA GLY A 184 1.63 5.11 14.34
C GLY A 184 2.54 5.05 13.14
N VAL A 185 2.16 4.26 12.15
CA VAL A 185 2.99 4.05 10.97
C VAL A 185 2.19 4.01 9.69
N VAL A 186 2.85 4.30 8.58
CA VAL A 186 2.28 4.28 7.23
C VAL A 186 2.91 3.14 6.46
N LEU A 187 2.10 2.21 5.97
CA LEU A 187 2.56 1.15 5.08
C LEU A 187 2.67 1.71 3.66
N ARG A 188 3.81 1.49 3.01
CA ARG A 188 4.20 2.14 1.76
C ARG A 188 4.59 1.12 0.71
N HIS A 189 4.09 1.30 -0.50
CA HIS A 189 4.51 0.55 -1.68
C HIS A 189 4.86 1.54 -2.79
N GLY A 190 6.13 1.63 -3.15
CA GLY A 190 6.64 2.40 -4.28
C GLY A 190 6.69 1.54 -5.53
N PHE A 191 6.55 2.15 -6.70
CA PHE A 191 6.61 1.51 -8.01
C PHE A 191 7.55 2.34 -8.86
N GLU A 192 8.65 1.75 -9.31
CA GLU A 192 9.51 2.41 -10.27
C GLU A 192 8.93 2.19 -11.66
N THR A 193 8.80 3.28 -12.41
CA THR A 193 8.22 3.23 -13.74
C THR A 193 8.80 4.33 -14.60
N LEU A 194 8.79 4.19 -15.91
CA LEU A 194 9.16 5.27 -16.82
C LEU A 194 8.06 5.37 -17.88
N LEU A 195 7.09 6.22 -17.61
CA LEU A 195 5.93 6.41 -18.49
C LEU A 195 5.85 7.85 -18.96
N LYS A 196 5.42 8.05 -20.20
CA LYS A 196 5.08 9.36 -20.74
C LYS A 196 3.58 9.38 -21.01
N LEU A 197 2.83 10.17 -20.26
CA LEU A 197 1.41 10.37 -20.48
C LEU A 197 1.17 11.60 -21.37
N GLN A 198 0.47 11.37 -22.47
CA GLN A 198 -0.12 12.42 -23.30
C GLN A 198 -1.44 12.90 -22.68
N LYS A 199 -2.04 13.94 -23.26
CA LYS A 199 -3.39 14.38 -22.88
C LYS A 199 -4.39 13.21 -22.98
N GLY A 200 -5.16 12.99 -21.92
CA GLY A 200 -6.09 11.88 -21.78
C GLY A 200 -5.42 10.52 -21.50
N GLY A 201 -4.09 10.47 -21.43
CA GLY A 201 -3.35 9.26 -21.14
C GLY A 201 -3.57 8.80 -19.71
N GLU A 202 -3.74 7.49 -19.53
CA GLU A 202 -4.01 6.85 -18.26
C GLU A 202 -2.95 5.80 -17.92
N VAL A 203 -2.70 5.62 -16.62
CA VAL A 203 -1.87 4.53 -16.09
C VAL A 203 -2.51 3.92 -14.85
N THR A 204 -2.62 2.60 -14.85
CA THR A 204 -2.88 1.84 -13.63
C THR A 204 -1.56 1.60 -12.92
N VAL A 205 -1.44 2.11 -11.70
CA VAL A 205 -0.22 2.02 -10.90
C VAL A 205 0.01 0.60 -10.41
N GLY A 206 -1.10 -0.12 -10.14
CA GLY A 206 -1.07 -1.40 -9.47
C GLY A 206 -2.20 -1.65 -8.48
N THR A 207 -2.18 -2.82 -7.85
CA THR A 207 -3.12 -3.21 -6.79
C THR A 207 -2.41 -3.36 -5.45
N GLN A 208 -2.69 -2.48 -4.48
CA GLN A 208 -2.34 -2.69 -3.08
C GLN A 208 -3.40 -3.58 -2.42
N VAL A 209 -3.00 -4.64 -1.74
CA VAL A 209 -3.89 -5.52 -0.97
C VAL A 209 -3.58 -5.31 0.51
N ILE A 210 -4.61 -5.13 1.33
CA ILE A 210 -4.50 -4.90 2.77
C ILE A 210 -5.41 -5.90 3.45
N GLU A 211 -4.90 -6.66 4.40
CA GLU A 211 -5.69 -7.61 5.17
C GLU A 211 -5.54 -7.34 6.66
N ILE A 212 -6.67 -7.36 7.37
CA ILE A 212 -6.68 -7.24 8.82
C ILE A 212 -6.85 -8.64 9.42
N ILE A 213 -5.88 -9.08 10.20
CA ILE A 213 -5.80 -10.45 10.71
C ILE A 213 -6.01 -10.41 12.22
N SER A 214 -7.06 -11.06 12.70
CA SER A 214 -7.31 -11.24 14.13
C SER A 214 -6.60 -12.50 14.63
N GLY A 215 -5.93 -12.40 15.75
CA GLY A 215 -5.15 -13.46 16.36
C GLY A 215 -3.80 -12.98 16.90
N ASP A 216 -3.13 -13.87 17.60
CA ASP A 216 -1.75 -13.70 18.05
C ASP A 216 -0.74 -13.95 16.93
N GLU A 217 0.55 -13.97 17.27
CA GLU A 217 1.64 -14.13 16.32
C GLU A 217 1.59 -15.47 15.58
N GLU A 218 1.17 -16.56 16.24
CA GLU A 218 1.01 -17.87 15.58
C GLU A 218 -0.03 -17.77 14.47
N ARG A 219 -1.19 -17.19 14.77
CA ARG A 219 -2.24 -16.97 13.77
C ARG A 219 -1.82 -16.00 12.66
N LEU A 220 -1.01 -14.99 12.99
CA LEU A 220 -0.44 -14.06 12.02
C LEU A 220 0.47 -14.80 11.03
N CYS A 221 1.38 -15.65 11.51
CA CYS A 221 2.27 -16.44 10.66
C CYS A 221 1.48 -17.32 9.68
N ASP A 222 0.49 -18.07 10.17
CA ASP A 222 -0.39 -18.88 9.33
C ASP A 222 -1.13 -18.06 8.27
N ALA A 223 -1.56 -16.86 8.63
CA ALA A 223 -2.31 -15.98 7.75
C ALA A 223 -1.42 -15.27 6.73
N LEU A 224 -0.15 -15.02 7.05
CA LEU A 224 0.81 -14.43 6.11
C LEU A 224 1.09 -15.34 4.92
N ALA A 225 1.18 -16.66 5.12
CA ALA A 225 1.32 -17.62 4.03
C ALA A 225 0.15 -17.51 3.04
N ARG A 226 -1.09 -17.59 3.56
CA ARG A 226 -2.31 -17.44 2.74
C ARG A 226 -2.44 -16.04 2.11
N PHE A 227 -1.96 -15.01 2.79
CA PHE A 227 -1.96 -13.65 2.27
C PHE A 227 -1.01 -13.55 1.07
N SER A 228 0.19 -14.12 1.16
CA SER A 228 1.14 -14.14 0.05
C SER A 228 0.56 -14.79 -1.20
N ASP A 229 -0.12 -15.94 -1.06
CA ASP A 229 -0.78 -16.62 -2.18
C ASP A 229 -1.76 -15.71 -2.93
N THR A 230 -2.38 -14.75 -2.23
CA THR A 230 -3.38 -13.85 -2.84
C THR A 230 -2.78 -12.69 -3.63
N LEU A 231 -1.48 -12.45 -3.47
CA LEU A 231 -0.75 -11.41 -4.18
C LEU A 231 -0.32 -11.86 -5.59
N ASP A 232 -0.56 -13.13 -5.96
CA ASP A 232 -0.11 -13.73 -7.22
C ASP A 232 1.40 -13.57 -7.41
N ASN A 233 2.14 -13.80 -6.32
CA ASN A 233 3.59 -13.72 -6.29
C ASN A 233 4.13 -14.90 -7.09
N GLY A 234 4.47 -14.63 -8.36
CA GLY A 234 5.10 -15.56 -9.27
C GLY A 234 5.84 -14.81 -10.37
N PRO A 235 6.79 -15.46 -11.07
CA PRO A 235 7.38 -14.85 -12.24
C PRO A 235 6.29 -14.48 -13.26
N PRO A 236 6.45 -13.39 -14.02
CA PRO A 236 5.54 -13.03 -15.10
C PRO A 236 5.25 -14.23 -16.01
N ALA A 237 4.03 -14.35 -16.53
CA ALA A 237 3.63 -15.49 -17.37
C ALA A 237 4.52 -15.65 -18.63
N ASP A 238 5.14 -14.56 -19.08
CA ASP A 238 6.06 -14.46 -20.21
C ASP A 238 7.55 -14.71 -19.84
N LEU A 239 7.84 -15.22 -18.64
CA LEU A 239 9.20 -15.61 -18.26
C LEU A 239 9.76 -16.61 -19.31
N PRO A 240 10.96 -16.37 -19.90
CA PRO A 240 11.55 -17.30 -20.86
C PRO A 240 11.67 -18.72 -20.28
N GLU A 241 11.33 -19.77 -21.05
CA GLU A 241 11.31 -21.17 -20.55
C GLU A 241 12.59 -21.60 -19.83
N ARG A 242 13.76 -21.12 -20.29
CA ARG A 242 15.06 -21.39 -19.66
C ARG A 242 15.20 -20.86 -18.22
N LEU A 243 14.34 -19.92 -17.80
CA LEU A 243 14.24 -19.41 -16.44
C LEU A 243 13.08 -20.04 -15.66
N LYS A 244 12.14 -20.74 -16.32
CA LYS A 244 10.99 -21.41 -15.67
C LYS A 244 11.38 -22.63 -14.82
N GLY A 245 12.62 -23.12 -14.94
CA GLY A 245 13.21 -24.14 -14.07
C GLY A 245 14.41 -23.65 -13.25
N GLY A 246 14.75 -22.36 -13.38
CA GLY A 246 15.88 -21.72 -12.70
C GLY A 246 15.37 -20.62 -11.79
N SER A 247 14.69 -20.99 -10.71
CA SER A 247 14.51 -20.08 -9.60
C SER A 247 15.90 -19.93 -8.96
N LEU A 248 16.52 -18.76 -9.13
CA LEU A 248 17.42 -18.25 -8.11
C LEU A 248 16.52 -18.04 -6.90
N TYR A 249 16.34 -19.10 -6.11
CA TYR A 249 15.83 -18.99 -4.76
C TYR A 249 16.74 -17.98 -4.09
N GLU A 250 16.24 -16.77 -3.88
CA GLU A 250 16.74 -15.97 -2.78
C GLU A 250 16.42 -16.81 -1.55
N LEU A 251 17.42 -17.54 -1.05
CA LEU A 251 17.35 -18.37 0.14
C LEU A 251 17.03 -17.44 1.32
N HIS A 252 15.76 -17.11 1.50
CA HIS A 252 15.24 -16.50 2.72
C HIS A 252 14.69 -17.65 3.60
N PRO A 253 14.95 -17.63 4.92
CA PRO A 253 14.95 -18.83 5.77
C PRO A 253 13.56 -19.37 6.17
N TRP A 254 12.54 -19.24 5.32
CA TRP A 254 11.20 -19.78 5.62
C TRP A 254 10.75 -20.96 4.77
N GLY A 255 11.53 -21.38 3.77
CA GLY A 255 11.28 -22.61 3.02
C GLY A 255 10.19 -22.50 1.97
#